data_AF-A0A497L9U0-F1
#
_entry.id   AF-A0A497L9U0-F1
#
_cell.length_a   1.000
_cell.length_b   1.000
_cell.length_c   1.000
_cell.angle_alpha   90.00
_cell.angle_beta   90.00
_cell.angle_gamma   90.00
#
_symmetry.space_group_name_H-M   'P 1'
#
loop_
_entity.id
_entity.type
_entity.pdbx_description
1 polymer ?
#
loop_
_entity_poly.entity_id
_entity_poly.type
_entity_poly.pdbx_seq_one_letter_code
_entity_poly.pdbx_strand_id
1 'polypeptide(L)'
;MLRLSKALLVARKDWKEIFSSRSALASLAFFLFIPAALIVFLAALAPMLGPGLGQSVTEEELARLRALFPEASWMDARQLTIYMVGALIAPFLFTIMPLAASSIITADSFAGERERKTIEPLLAAPISEAELFLGKVLAAFLPVMALLYASFGLTCVLVNAFTADLFGHPWFPPLRAWLMVCVIAPLYAFLG
;
A
#
# COMPACT_ATOMS: atom_id res chain seq x y z
N MET A 1 -13.10 -29.15 10.81
CA MET A 1 -12.25 -28.79 9.65
C MET A 1 -12.77 -27.48 9.08
N LEU A 2 -11.93 -26.44 9.05
CA LEU A 2 -12.22 -25.15 8.40
C LEU A 2 -12.54 -25.39 6.92
N ARG A 3 -13.75 -25.03 6.48
CA ARG A 3 -14.16 -25.09 5.07
C ARG A 3 -13.99 -23.71 4.44
N LEU A 4 -12.87 -23.50 3.75
CA LEU A 4 -12.58 -22.25 3.02
C LEU A 4 -13.70 -21.81 2.06
N SER A 5 -14.45 -22.76 1.50
CA SER A 5 -15.60 -22.48 0.64
C SER A 5 -16.71 -21.69 1.34
N LYS A 6 -16.93 -21.92 2.65
CA LYS A 6 -17.91 -21.17 3.44
C LYS A 6 -17.42 -19.75 3.75
N ALA A 7 -16.14 -19.60 4.10
CA ALA A 7 -15.52 -18.30 4.33
C ALA A 7 -15.57 -17.42 3.06
N LEU A 8 -15.26 -17.98 1.89
CA LEU A 8 -15.34 -17.28 0.60
C LEU A 8 -16.79 -16.89 0.22
N LEU A 9 -17.80 -17.66 0.63
CA LEU A 9 -19.20 -17.29 0.42
C LEU A 9 -19.59 -16.04 1.21
N VAL A 10 -19.14 -15.94 2.47
CA VAL A 10 -19.30 -14.73 3.29
C VAL A 10 -18.57 -13.56 2.63
N ALA A 11 -17.31 -13.75 2.24
CA ALA A 11 -16.53 -12.69 1.58
C ALA A 11 -17.20 -12.17 0.30
N ARG A 12 -17.77 -13.07 -0.52
CA ARG A 12 -18.44 -12.70 -1.77
C ARG A 12 -19.72 -11.90 -1.55
N LYS A 13 -20.44 -12.14 -0.45
CA LYS A 13 -21.59 -11.32 -0.05
C LYS A 13 -21.11 -9.91 0.30
N ASP A 14 -20.10 -9.80 1.16
CA ASP A 14 -19.57 -8.50 1.61
C ASP A 14 -18.93 -7.69 0.47
N TRP A 15 -18.28 -8.33 -0.50
CA TRP A 15 -17.80 -7.62 -1.70
C TRP A 15 -18.91 -6.93 -2.46
N LYS A 16 -20.07 -7.56 -2.63
CA LYS A 16 -21.18 -6.90 -3.33
C LYS A 16 -21.61 -5.63 -2.61
N GLU A 17 -21.56 -5.62 -1.28
CA GLU A 17 -21.89 -4.44 -0.48
C GLU A 17 -20.81 -3.36 -0.60
N ILE A 18 -19.53 -3.73 -0.49
CA ILE A 18 -18.38 -2.82 -0.66
C ILE A 18 -18.38 -2.18 -2.05
N PHE A 19 -18.49 -2.98 -3.11
CA PHE A 19 -18.46 -2.49 -4.50
C PHE A 19 -19.76 -1.80 -4.94
N SER A 20 -20.88 -2.00 -4.23
CA SER A 20 -22.12 -1.27 -4.48
C SER A 20 -22.19 0.08 -3.75
N SER A 21 -21.37 0.28 -2.72
CA SER A 21 -21.37 1.48 -1.90
C SER A 21 -20.38 2.53 -2.44
N ARG A 22 -20.89 3.72 -2.80
CA ARG A 22 -20.04 4.84 -3.23
C ARG A 22 -19.09 5.30 -2.12
N SER A 23 -19.52 5.27 -0.86
CA SER A 23 -18.67 5.67 0.28
C SER A 23 -17.54 4.67 0.52
N ALA A 24 -17.82 3.36 0.44
CA ALA A 24 -16.79 2.33 0.60
C ALA A 24 -15.74 2.40 -0.52
N LEU A 25 -16.18 2.58 -1.77
CA LEU A 25 -15.30 2.80 -2.90
C LEU A 25 -14.47 4.08 -2.77
N ALA A 26 -15.08 5.17 -2.30
CA ALA A 26 -14.37 6.43 -2.08
C ALA A 26 -13.30 6.29 -0.99
N SER A 27 -13.60 5.60 0.11
CA SER A 27 -12.63 5.31 1.18
C SER A 27 -11.48 4.44 0.67
N LEU A 28 -11.78 3.38 -0.08
CA LEU A 28 -10.77 2.52 -0.72
C LEU A 28 -9.88 3.31 -1.68
N ALA A 29 -10.48 4.16 -2.52
CA ALA A 29 -9.75 5.04 -3.43
C ALA A 29 -8.89 6.06 -2.68
N PHE A 30 -9.38 6.63 -1.59
CA PHE A 30 -8.64 7.61 -0.78
C PHE A 30 -7.35 7.02 -0.21
N PHE A 31 -7.45 5.84 0.42
CA PHE A 31 -6.29 5.10 0.93
C PHE A 31 -5.31 4.68 -0.19
N LEU A 32 -5.81 4.61 -1.43
CA LEU A 32 -5.03 4.26 -2.60
C LEU A 32 -4.27 5.44 -3.22
N PHE A 33 -4.97 6.56 -3.41
CA PHE A 33 -4.49 7.69 -4.18
C PHE A 33 -3.61 8.61 -3.38
N ILE A 34 -3.81 8.75 -2.06
CA ILE A 34 -2.96 9.62 -1.24
C ILE A 34 -1.50 9.18 -1.23
N PRO A 35 -1.14 7.93 -0.89
CA PRO A 35 0.26 7.53 -0.85
C PRO A 35 0.90 7.65 -2.24
N ALA A 36 0.19 7.23 -3.29
CA ALA A 36 0.64 7.39 -4.67
C ALA A 36 0.88 8.87 -5.04
N ALA A 37 -0.11 9.73 -4.78
CA ALA A 37 -0.03 11.16 -5.07
C ALA A 37 1.10 11.82 -4.30
N LEU A 38 1.29 11.49 -3.01
CA LEU A 38 2.38 12.02 -2.20
C LEU A 38 3.74 11.59 -2.76
N ILE A 39 3.93 10.32 -3.10
CA ILE A 39 5.20 9.82 -3.65
C ILE A 39 5.48 10.45 -5.01
N VAL A 40 4.49 10.51 -5.89
CA VAL A 40 4.62 11.13 -7.21
C VAL A 40 4.90 12.63 -7.07
N PHE A 41 4.20 13.31 -6.16
CA PHE A 41 4.42 14.73 -5.88
C PHE A 41 5.84 14.99 -5.37
N LEU A 42 6.32 14.21 -4.41
CA LEU A 42 7.68 14.34 -3.88
C LEU A 42 8.73 14.05 -4.97
N ALA A 43 8.51 13.02 -5.79
CA ALA A 43 9.40 12.67 -6.90
C ALA A 43 9.42 13.76 -7.99
N ALA A 44 8.29 14.39 -8.28
CA ALA A 44 8.18 15.47 -9.27
C ALA A 44 8.71 16.81 -8.74
N LEU A 45 8.59 17.08 -7.44
CA LEU A 45 9.07 18.30 -6.81
C LEU A 45 10.59 18.28 -6.61
N ALA A 46 11.17 17.12 -6.29
CA ALA A 46 12.59 16.98 -6.03
C ALA A 46 13.52 17.54 -7.15
N PRO A 47 13.25 17.32 -8.45
CA PRO A 47 14.05 17.95 -9.50
C PRO A 47 13.86 19.47 -9.60
N MET A 48 12.69 20.00 -9.20
CA MET A 48 12.33 21.43 -9.28
C MET A 48 12.91 22.28 -8.14
N LEU A 49 13.21 21.68 -6.98
CA LEU A 49 13.79 22.38 -5.83
C LEU A 49 15.26 22.82 -6.03
N GLY A 50 15.85 22.54 -7.20
CA GLY A 50 17.16 23.04 -7.61
C GLY A 50 18.35 22.44 -6.86
N PRO A 51 19.58 22.87 -7.16
CA PRO A 51 20.82 22.33 -6.57
C PRO A 51 20.94 22.54 -5.04
N GLY A 52 20.12 23.43 -4.46
CA GLY A 52 20.23 23.84 -3.05
C GLY A 52 20.00 22.72 -2.03
N LEU A 53 19.27 21.66 -2.39
CA LEU A 53 19.09 20.48 -1.52
C LEU A 53 20.30 19.52 -1.52
N GLY A 54 21.15 19.57 -2.56
CA GLY A 54 22.35 18.73 -2.66
C GLY A 54 23.63 19.46 -2.25
N GLN A 55 23.65 20.79 -2.32
CA GLN A 55 24.80 21.62 -1.92
C GLN A 55 24.96 21.74 -0.40
N SER A 56 23.93 21.42 0.37
CA SER A 56 23.97 21.37 1.84
C SER A 56 24.44 20.03 2.40
N VAL A 57 24.55 18.98 1.57
CA VAL A 57 24.99 17.65 1.99
C VAL A 57 26.51 17.59 1.91
N THR A 58 27.15 17.40 3.05
CA THR A 58 28.61 17.30 3.15
C THR A 58 29.10 16.01 2.47
N GLU A 59 30.31 15.99 1.90
CA GLU A 59 30.89 14.78 1.30
C GLU A 59 30.96 13.59 2.28
N GLU A 60 31.19 13.85 3.57
CA GLU A 60 31.10 12.82 4.61
C GLU A 60 29.69 12.23 4.76
N GLU A 61 28.66 13.06 4.69
CA GLU A 61 27.27 12.61 4.78
C GLU A 61 26.90 11.79 3.55
N LEU A 62 27.33 12.25 2.37
CA LEU A 62 27.13 11.54 1.11
C LEU A 62 27.81 10.16 1.13
N ALA A 63 29.02 10.06 1.69
CA ALA A 63 29.73 8.79 1.88
C ALA A 63 29.00 7.84 2.84
N ARG A 64 28.47 8.36 3.97
CA ARG A 64 27.67 7.56 4.92
C ARG A 64 26.37 7.05 4.27
N LEU A 65 25.69 7.88 3.49
CA LEU A 65 24.46 7.50 2.79
C LEU A 65 24.72 6.43 1.73
N ARG A 66 25.80 6.54 0.96
CA ARG A 66 26.20 5.50 0.00
C ARG A 66 26.57 4.17 0.67
N ALA A 67 27.12 4.22 1.88
CA ALA A 67 27.38 2.99 2.65
C ALA A 67 26.09 2.26 3.07
N LEU A 68 24.99 2.99 3.31
CA LEU A 68 23.68 2.42 3.64
C LEU A 68 22.96 1.86 2.39
N PHE A 69 23.18 2.48 1.23
CA PHE A 69 22.60 2.09 -0.05
C PHE A 69 23.70 1.77 -1.06
N PRO A 70 24.36 0.60 -0.95
CA PRO A 70 25.46 0.23 -1.85
C PRO A 70 25.00 0.17 -3.32
N GLU A 71 23.73 -0.15 -3.57
CA GLU A 71 23.14 -0.09 -4.92
C GLU A 71 23.03 1.32 -5.52
N ALA A 72 23.19 2.37 -4.71
CA ALA A 72 23.14 3.78 -5.13
C ALA A 72 24.54 4.43 -5.23
N SER A 73 25.61 3.63 -5.21
CA SER A 73 26.99 4.12 -5.21
C SER A 73 27.38 4.91 -6.47
N TRP A 74 26.72 4.63 -7.60
CA TRP A 74 26.94 5.25 -8.90
C TRP A 74 26.09 6.51 -9.12
N MET A 75 25.23 6.87 -8.16
CA MET A 75 24.32 8.01 -8.28
C MET A 75 24.98 9.32 -7.85
N ASP A 76 24.68 10.37 -8.62
CA ASP A 76 25.00 11.74 -8.24
C ASP A 76 24.21 12.18 -7.00
N ALA A 77 24.66 13.22 -6.30
CA ALA A 77 23.99 13.70 -5.07
C ALA A 77 22.48 13.95 -5.27
N ARG A 78 22.10 14.52 -6.42
CA ARG A 78 20.69 14.78 -6.76
C ARG A 78 19.88 13.50 -7.00
N GLN A 79 20.47 12.52 -7.69
CA GLN A 79 19.86 11.21 -7.91
C GLN A 79 19.71 10.45 -6.59
N LEU A 80 20.73 10.48 -5.74
CA LEU A 80 20.73 9.83 -4.42
C LEU A 80 19.61 10.37 -3.52
N THR A 81 19.40 11.69 -3.49
CA THR A 81 18.32 12.30 -2.70
C THR A 81 16.94 11.80 -3.15
N ILE A 82 16.69 11.77 -4.46
CA ILE A 82 15.42 11.28 -5.02
C ILE A 82 15.26 9.77 -4.77
N TYR A 83 16.35 9.02 -4.94
CA TYR A 83 16.38 7.60 -4.65
C TYR A 83 16.01 7.33 -3.19
N MET A 84 16.56 8.07 -2.24
CA MET A 84 16.25 7.89 -0.81
C MET A 84 14.78 8.16 -0.48
N VAL A 85 14.19 9.21 -1.06
CA VAL A 85 12.77 9.51 -0.90
C VAL A 85 11.92 8.32 -1.39
N GLY A 86 12.20 7.82 -2.60
CA GLY A 86 11.49 6.66 -3.14
C GLY A 86 11.77 5.35 -2.39
N ALA A 87 13.00 5.11 -1.96
CA ALA A 87 13.44 3.88 -1.32
C ALA A 87 13.01 3.77 0.15
N LEU A 88 12.80 4.89 0.84
CA LEU A 88 12.39 4.91 2.24
C LEU A 88 10.90 5.20 2.41
N ILE A 89 10.38 6.24 1.75
CA ILE A 89 9.00 6.70 1.98
C ILE A 89 8.01 5.78 1.27
N ALA A 90 8.28 5.38 0.03
CA ALA A 90 7.34 4.58 -0.74
C ALA A 90 7.02 3.22 -0.09
N PRO A 91 7.99 2.36 0.25
CA PRO A 91 7.68 1.06 0.85
C PRO A 91 7.01 1.21 2.23
N PHE A 92 7.37 2.25 3.00
CA PHE A 92 6.72 2.52 4.29
C PHE A 92 5.23 2.83 4.12
N LEU A 93 4.88 3.76 3.23
CA LEU A 93 3.49 4.14 2.97
C LEU A 93 2.68 2.99 2.37
N PHE A 94 3.24 2.29 1.39
CA PHE A 94 2.57 1.15 0.74
C PHE A 94 2.47 -0.10 1.63
N THR A 95 3.15 -0.15 2.78
CA THR A 95 3.00 -1.23 3.76
C THR A 95 1.96 -0.90 4.83
N ILE A 96 1.92 0.34 5.34
CA ILE A 96 1.02 0.74 6.42
C ILE A 96 -0.40 1.02 5.94
N MET A 97 -0.57 1.59 4.75
CA MET A 97 -1.89 1.96 4.23
C MET A 97 -2.81 0.73 4.02
N PRO A 98 -2.34 -0.41 3.49
CA PRO A 98 -3.15 -1.63 3.38
C PRO A 98 -3.61 -2.19 4.72
N LEU A 99 -2.77 -2.12 5.76
CA LEU A 99 -3.15 -2.50 7.13
C LEU A 99 -4.34 -1.65 7.59
N ALA A 100 -4.20 -0.32 7.51
CA ALA A 100 -5.24 0.60 7.94
C ALA A 100 -6.55 0.40 7.14
N ALA A 101 -6.44 0.21 5.82
CA ALA A 101 -7.60 -0.02 4.96
C ALA A 101 -8.32 -1.34 5.29
N SER A 102 -7.58 -2.44 5.50
CA SER A 102 -8.17 -3.73 5.90
C SER A 102 -8.92 -3.63 7.22
N SER A 103 -8.29 -3.03 8.24
CA SER A 103 -8.90 -2.90 9.56
C SER A 103 -10.16 -2.04 9.57
N ILE A 104 -10.15 -0.92 8.84
CA ILE A 104 -11.31 -0.03 8.77
C ILE A 104 -12.48 -0.74 8.07
N ILE A 105 -12.23 -1.43 6.95
CA ILE A 105 -13.29 -2.11 6.19
C ILE A 105 -13.85 -3.29 6.98
N THR A 106 -12.98 -4.07 7.62
CA THR A 106 -13.39 -5.19 8.47
C THR A 106 -14.22 -4.70 9.65
N ALA A 107 -13.79 -3.63 10.32
CA ALA A 107 -14.52 -3.03 11.45
C ALA A 107 -15.89 -2.47 11.02
N ASP A 108 -15.96 -1.80 9.86
CA ASP A 108 -17.21 -1.26 9.31
C ASP A 108 -18.21 -2.38 8.98
N SER A 109 -17.73 -3.50 8.39
CA SER A 109 -18.58 -4.68 8.15
C SER A 109 -19.14 -5.28 9.45
N PHE A 110 -18.35 -5.35 10.53
CA PHE A 110 -18.85 -5.82 11.83
C PHE A 110 -19.82 -4.83 12.47
N ALA A 111 -19.52 -3.53 12.44
CA ALA A 111 -20.40 -2.51 12.99
C ALA A 111 -21.73 -2.46 12.23
N GLY A 112 -21.71 -2.53 10.90
CA GLY A 112 -22.90 -2.53 10.05
C GLY A 112 -23.81 -3.73 10.31
N GLU A 113 -23.26 -4.94 10.49
CA GLU A 113 -24.08 -6.09 10.87
C GLU A 113 -24.65 -6.00 12.29
N ARG A 114 -23.94 -5.33 13.20
CA ARG A 114 -24.46 -5.04 14.55
C ARG A 114 -25.63 -4.08 14.50
N GLU A 115 -25.51 -3.00 13.73
CA GLU A 115 -26.57 -1.99 13.55
C GLU A 115 -27.82 -2.58 12.90
N ARG A 116 -27.63 -3.45 11.89
CA ARG A 116 -28.72 -4.17 11.21
C ARG A 116 -29.31 -5.33 12.05
N LYS A 117 -28.77 -5.58 13.26
CA LYS A 117 -29.15 -6.71 14.15
C LYS A 117 -29.07 -8.08 13.48
N THR A 118 -28.13 -8.26 12.55
CA THR A 118 -27.96 -9.51 11.81
C THR A 118 -26.82 -10.38 12.34
N ILE A 119 -26.08 -9.93 13.37
CA ILE A 119 -25.00 -10.73 13.97
C ILE A 119 -25.53 -12.03 14.60
N GLU A 120 -26.65 -11.96 15.31
CA GLU A 120 -27.24 -13.12 15.98
C GLU A 120 -27.65 -14.24 15.00
N PRO A 121 -28.39 -13.96 13.90
CA PRO A 121 -28.70 -14.99 12.90
C PRO A 121 -27.47 -15.44 12.10
N LEU A 122 -26.44 -14.61 11.96
CA LEU A 122 -25.18 -14.99 11.29
C LEU A 122 -24.36 -15.97 12.14
N LEU A 123 -24.36 -15.80 13.46
CA LEU A 123 -23.75 -16.73 14.41
C LEU A 123 -24.58 -18.01 14.59
N ALA A 124 -25.90 -17.94 14.38
CA ALA A 124 -26.78 -19.10 14.40
C ALA A 124 -26.75 -19.92 13.10
N ALA A 125 -26.13 -19.40 12.04
CA ALA A 125 -25.95 -20.13 10.78
C ALA A 125 -25.03 -21.35 10.99
N PRO A 126 -25.12 -22.40 10.16
CA PRO A 126 -24.26 -23.59 10.25
C PRO A 126 -22.83 -23.30 9.72
N ILE A 127 -22.20 -22.24 10.23
CA ILE A 127 -20.86 -21.76 9.91
C ILE A 127 -20.12 -21.62 11.24
N SER A 128 -18.88 -22.09 11.32
CA SER A 128 -18.09 -21.91 12.55
C SER A 128 -17.64 -20.46 12.72
N GLU A 129 -17.43 -20.02 13.97
CA GLU A 129 -16.93 -18.66 14.27
C GLU A 129 -15.62 -18.35 13.54
N ALA A 130 -14.72 -19.33 13.43
CA ALA A 130 -13.46 -19.18 12.69
C ALA A 130 -13.66 -19.03 11.17
N GLU A 131 -14.61 -19.75 10.57
CA GLU A 131 -14.95 -19.59 9.15
C GLU A 131 -15.59 -18.22 8.86
N LEU A 132 -16.42 -17.74 9.79
CA LEU A 132 -17.03 -16.42 9.69
C LEU A 132 -16.00 -15.30 9.81
N PHE A 133 -15.14 -15.37 10.83
CA PHE A 133 -14.05 -14.42 11.03
C PHE A 133 -13.12 -14.36 9.83
N LEU A 134 -12.64 -15.52 9.36
CA LEU A 134 -11.77 -15.59 8.18
C LEU A 134 -12.47 -15.06 6.92
N GLY A 135 -13.77 -15.33 6.76
CA GLY A 135 -14.57 -14.79 5.66
C GLY A 135 -14.60 -13.26 5.65
N LYS A 136 -14.74 -12.62 6.81
CA LYS A 136 -14.72 -11.16 6.95
C LYS A 136 -13.35 -10.56 6.66
N VAL A 137 -12.29 -11.15 7.20
CA VAL A 137 -10.91 -10.71 6.93
C VAL A 137 -10.61 -10.82 5.44
N LEU A 138 -10.94 -11.95 4.81
CA LEU A 138 -10.74 -12.14 3.37
C LEU A 138 -11.59 -11.18 2.50
N ALA A 139 -12.76 -10.77 2.99
CA ALA A 139 -13.61 -9.80 2.32
C ALA A 139 -12.92 -8.43 2.19
N ALA A 140 -12.19 -7.98 3.21
CA ALA A 140 -11.42 -6.73 3.16
C ALA A 140 -10.05 -6.92 2.49
N PHE A 141 -9.34 -8.00 2.82
CA PHE A 141 -7.98 -8.27 2.36
C PHE A 141 -7.84 -8.29 0.83
N LEU A 142 -8.68 -9.07 0.14
CA LEU A 142 -8.57 -9.25 -1.31
C LEU A 142 -8.74 -7.96 -2.13
N PRO A 143 -9.79 -7.12 -1.91
CA PRO A 143 -9.92 -5.86 -2.62
C PRO A 143 -8.80 -4.88 -2.25
N VAL A 144 -8.38 -4.84 -0.98
CA VAL A 144 -7.26 -3.98 -0.54
C VAL A 144 -5.95 -4.38 -1.24
N MET A 145 -5.66 -5.67 -1.37
CA MET A 145 -4.48 -6.16 -2.10
C MET A 145 -4.53 -5.87 -3.60
N ALA A 146 -5.68 -6.11 -4.23
CA ALA A 146 -5.86 -5.81 -5.65
C ALA A 146 -5.62 -4.32 -5.93
N LEU A 147 -6.18 -3.44 -5.08
CA LEU A 147 -5.96 -2.01 -5.18
C LEU A 147 -4.50 -1.66 -4.91
N LEU A 148 -3.91 -2.13 -3.81
CA LEU A 148 -2.50 -1.90 -3.45
C LEU A 148 -1.57 -2.12 -4.65
N TYR A 149 -1.66 -3.28 -5.30
CA TYR A 149 -0.79 -3.59 -6.43
C TYR A 149 -1.09 -2.73 -7.66
N ALA A 150 -2.36 -2.40 -7.91
CA ALA A 150 -2.70 -1.49 -9.00
C ALA A 150 -2.10 -0.09 -8.81
N SER A 151 -2.18 0.46 -7.59
CA SER A 151 -1.62 1.78 -7.28
C SER A 151 -0.11 1.78 -7.17
N PHE A 152 0.48 0.72 -6.62
CA PHE A 152 1.92 0.57 -6.62
C PHE A 152 2.44 0.53 -8.05
N GLY A 153 1.82 -0.27 -8.93
CA GLY A 153 2.16 -0.30 -10.35
C GLY A 153 2.01 1.05 -11.04
N LEU A 154 0.90 1.76 -10.81
CA LEU A 154 0.69 3.12 -11.33
C LEU A 154 1.76 4.10 -10.83
N THR A 155 2.08 4.06 -9.55
CA THR A 155 3.13 4.90 -8.94
C THR A 155 4.48 4.58 -9.55
N CYS A 156 4.77 3.33 -9.86
CA CYS A 156 5.99 2.95 -10.55
C CYS A 156 6.09 3.58 -11.93
N VAL A 157 5.01 3.53 -12.72
CA VAL A 157 4.97 4.17 -14.02
C VAL A 157 5.15 5.69 -13.91
N LEU A 158 4.40 6.33 -13.01
CA LEU A 158 4.42 7.79 -12.85
C LEU A 158 5.79 8.29 -12.34
N VAL A 159 6.35 7.67 -11.30
CA VAL A 159 7.65 8.08 -10.76
C VAL A 159 8.75 7.95 -11.82
N ASN A 160 8.79 6.85 -12.57
CA ASN A 160 9.77 6.70 -13.64
C ASN A 160 9.54 7.71 -14.78
N ALA A 161 8.28 8.03 -15.11
CA ALA A 161 7.98 9.03 -16.13
C ALA A 161 8.46 10.44 -15.72
N PHE A 162 8.21 10.85 -14.47
CA PHE A 162 8.64 12.16 -13.95
C PHE A 162 10.15 12.25 -13.69
N THR A 163 10.84 11.13 -13.52
CA THR A 163 12.28 11.09 -13.25
C THR A 163 13.11 10.59 -14.43
N ALA A 164 12.49 10.40 -15.60
CA ALA A 164 13.12 9.88 -16.81
C ALA A 164 14.31 10.74 -17.25
N ASP A 165 14.15 12.06 -17.23
CA ASP A 165 15.22 13.00 -17.64
C ASP A 165 16.44 12.96 -16.70
N LEU A 166 16.28 12.48 -15.47
CA LEU A 166 17.34 12.45 -14.48
C LEU A 166 18.11 11.13 -14.44
N PHE A 167 17.41 10.00 -14.58
CA PHE A 167 18.05 8.67 -14.49
C PHE A 167 18.34 8.07 -15.87
N GLY A 168 17.62 8.47 -16.92
CA GLY A 168 17.75 7.90 -18.27
C GLY A 168 17.26 6.45 -18.40
N HIS A 169 16.92 5.79 -17.30
CA HIS A 169 16.35 4.45 -17.23
C HIS A 169 15.35 4.33 -16.08
N PRO A 170 14.45 3.34 -16.09
CA PRO A 170 13.60 3.04 -14.95
C PRO A 170 14.45 2.63 -13.75
N TRP A 171 14.26 3.28 -12.61
CA TRP A 171 14.98 2.99 -11.36
C TRP A 171 14.02 2.63 -10.22
N PHE A 172 12.78 3.09 -10.28
CA PHE A 172 11.77 2.87 -9.25
C PHE A 172 10.83 1.71 -9.64
N PRO A 173 10.43 0.84 -8.70
CA PRO A 173 10.85 0.78 -7.31
C PRO A 173 12.20 0.06 -7.20
N PRO A 174 13.07 0.46 -6.26
CA PRO A 174 14.27 -0.32 -5.98
C PRO A 174 13.89 -1.72 -5.50
N LEU A 175 14.74 -2.71 -5.78
CA LEU A 175 14.48 -4.12 -5.49
C LEU A 175 14.07 -4.35 -4.02
N ARG A 176 14.72 -3.66 -3.07
CA ARG A 176 14.38 -3.74 -1.64
C ARG A 176 12.96 -3.25 -1.35
N ALA A 177 12.55 -2.12 -1.93
CA ALA A 177 11.21 -1.57 -1.75
C ALA A 177 10.15 -2.47 -2.40
N TRP A 178 10.44 -3.00 -3.59
CA TRP A 178 9.57 -3.95 -4.26
C TRP A 178 9.34 -5.20 -3.41
N LEU A 179 10.41 -5.80 -2.86
CA LEU A 179 10.31 -6.95 -1.97
C LEU A 179 9.53 -6.63 -0.68
N MET A 180 9.76 -5.46 -0.07
CA MET A 180 9.00 -5.03 1.11
C MET A 180 7.50 -4.94 0.81
N VAL A 181 7.11 -4.27 -0.28
CA VAL A 181 5.70 -4.11 -0.64
C VAL A 181 5.08 -5.46 -1.00
N CYS A 182 5.77 -6.31 -1.76
CA CYS A 182 5.21 -7.59 -2.21
C CYS A 182 5.15 -8.66 -1.11
N VAL A 183 6.00 -8.61 -0.09
CA VAL A 183 6.06 -9.63 0.98
C VAL A 183 5.43 -9.13 2.27
N ILE A 184 5.76 -7.92 2.71
CA ILE A 184 5.36 -7.40 4.01
C ILE A 184 3.94 -6.84 3.96
N ALA A 185 3.58 -6.10 2.90
CA ALA A 185 2.25 -5.50 2.84
C ALA A 185 1.10 -6.53 2.86
N PRO A 186 1.18 -7.72 2.21
CA PRO A 186 0.17 -8.76 2.36
C PRO A 186 0.07 -9.33 3.77
N LEU A 187 1.20 -9.50 4.46
CA LEU A 187 1.20 -9.96 5.85
C LEU A 187 0.49 -8.95 6.76
N TYR A 188 0.79 -7.67 6.58
CA TYR A 188 0.19 -6.59 7.34
C TYR A 188 -1.31 -6.45 7.04
N ALA A 189 -1.70 -6.46 5.78
CA ALA A 189 -3.11 -6.39 5.43
C ALA A 189 -3.92 -7.61 5.90
N PHE A 190 -3.31 -8.79 5.99
CA PHE A 190 -3.97 -9.98 6.53
C PHE A 190 -4.15 -9.93 8.05
N LEU A 191 -3.24 -9.25 8.76
CA LEU A 191 -3.35 -9.02 10.21
C LEU A 191 -4.35 -7.90 10.57
N GLY A 192 -4.70 -7.07 9.60
CA GLY A 192 -5.57 -5.90 9.75
C GLY A 192 -7.05 -6.23 9.75
#